data_AF-A0A8S2Q747-F1
#
_entry.id   AF-A0A8S2Q747-F1
#
_cell.length_a   1.000
_cell.length_b   1.000
_cell.length_c   1.000
_cell.angle_alpha   90.00
_cell.angle_beta   90.00
_cell.angle_gamma   90.00
#
_symmetry.space_group_name_H-M   'P 1'
#
loop_
_entity.id
_entity.type
_entity.pdbx_description
1 polymer ?
#
loop_
_entity_poly.entity_id
_entity_poly.type
_entity_poly.pdbx_seq_one_letter_code
_entity_poly.pdbx_strand_id
1 'polypeptide(L)'
;MDIERQIDEFVLPGDPIALSTLPSPLDACHSIVLGPGLHYDKDTNAFTSHGCGLVREPSSLIYYVDGHRSAASSLSTDDLILGIVVRRQLESLLVDIGYNELASLSLYDFEGSTKRTKPNVDRGDVIYGRLKIDGECQPQITCVNEDGKADGMGVLHENGYLFSIPIDVANDLIHHDNLLQELGNEIPYEIAIGANGRVWIKATTTRTMIALRKVILERAKNKIDINQLKTLFQQTNTFIDEQYIRENSPSTNQSISSKILQGSSSTNKSQPMTFAKIFRQSKFVQLGGLKGRLLSGRVIDVVGDDLYVDFGGKFHAVVQRPQNKQRDQYAIGAVVSIRLQSWEMAARFLGASRHISLLEADAQLVGLLRRVDRTVKPRDKDIDLRYRRGDSRAPISMRREVL
;
A
#
# COMPACT_ATOMS: atom_id res chain seq x y z
N MET A 1 39.18 -39.08 17.28
CA MET A 1 38.62 -37.72 17.44
C MET A 1 37.64 -37.58 16.30
N ASP A 2 36.38 -37.85 16.62
CA ASP A 2 35.28 -37.81 15.67
C ASP A 2 35.12 -36.36 15.20
N ILE A 3 35.39 -36.13 13.92
CA ILE A 3 35.32 -34.80 13.30
C ILE A 3 33.85 -34.55 13.03
N GLU A 4 33.23 -33.72 13.87
CA GLU A 4 31.81 -33.36 13.78
C GLU A 4 31.53 -32.69 12.43
N ARG A 5 30.55 -33.23 11.71
CA ARG A 5 29.98 -32.56 10.54
C ARG A 5 29.22 -31.33 11.04
N GLN A 6 29.60 -30.14 10.60
CA GLN A 6 28.94 -28.88 10.95
C GLN A 6 27.57 -28.68 10.24
N ILE A 7 26.87 -29.79 9.99
CA ILE A 7 25.54 -29.82 9.36
C ILE A 7 24.51 -29.63 10.47
N ASP A 8 23.44 -28.89 10.18
CA ASP A 8 22.43 -28.49 11.16
C ASP A 8 22.97 -27.60 12.30
N GLU A 9 24.11 -26.95 12.09
CA GLU A 9 24.62 -25.92 12.99
C GLU A 9 24.22 -24.52 12.54
N PHE A 10 24.00 -23.64 13.52
CA PHE A 10 23.74 -22.23 13.27
C PHE A 10 25.04 -21.50 12.96
N VAL A 11 25.08 -20.84 11.81
CA VAL A 11 26.20 -20.01 11.36
C VAL A 11 25.78 -18.54 11.28
N LEU A 12 26.72 -17.65 11.57
CA LEU A 12 26.58 -16.21 11.39
C LEU A 12 27.40 -15.73 10.19
N PRO A 13 27.10 -14.54 9.63
CA PRO A 13 27.91 -13.97 8.57
C PRO A 13 29.36 -13.75 9.02
N GLY A 14 30.32 -14.26 8.25
CA GLY A 14 31.75 -14.18 8.53
C GLY A 14 32.33 -15.41 9.22
N ASP A 15 31.50 -16.34 9.67
CA ASP A 15 31.99 -17.58 10.28
C ASP A 15 32.65 -18.46 9.20
N PRO A 16 33.87 -18.97 9.45
CA PRO A 16 34.50 -19.93 8.57
C PRO A 16 33.79 -21.27 8.75
N ILE A 17 33.29 -21.84 7.66
CA ILE A 17 32.67 -23.15 7.70
C ILE A 17 33.77 -24.17 7.43
N ALA A 18 34.11 -24.94 8.46
CA ALA A 18 35.09 -26.00 8.39
C ALA A 18 34.49 -27.19 7.62
N LEU A 19 34.36 -27.07 6.31
CA LEU A 19 34.02 -28.18 5.43
C LEU A 19 35.25 -29.09 5.20
N SER A 20 35.88 -29.54 6.29
CA SER A 20 37.07 -30.42 6.26
C SER A 20 36.80 -31.85 5.73
N THR A 21 35.56 -32.15 5.36
CA THR A 21 35.15 -33.41 4.72
C THR A 21 34.61 -33.25 3.30
N LEU A 22 34.66 -32.04 2.73
CA LEU A 22 34.44 -31.89 1.30
C LEU A 22 35.70 -32.34 0.55
N PRO A 23 35.59 -33.14 -0.54
CA PRO A 23 36.71 -33.30 -1.45
C PRO A 23 37.19 -31.91 -1.80
N SER A 24 38.47 -31.67 -1.57
CA SER A 24 39.08 -30.41 -1.92
C SER A 24 38.78 -30.13 -3.40
N PRO A 25 38.70 -28.88 -3.88
CA PRO A 25 38.59 -28.60 -5.31
C PRO A 25 39.78 -29.17 -6.14
N LEU A 26 40.76 -29.79 -5.47
CA LEU A 26 41.89 -30.52 -6.01
C LEU A 26 41.66 -32.05 -6.11
N ASP A 27 40.63 -32.60 -5.48
CA ASP A 27 40.22 -34.01 -5.61
C ASP A 27 39.29 -34.14 -6.84
N ALA A 28 39.90 -34.52 -7.95
CA ALA A 28 39.37 -34.45 -9.33
C ALA A 28 38.11 -35.28 -9.68
N CYS A 29 37.27 -35.68 -8.72
CA CYS A 29 36.12 -36.56 -8.99
C CYS A 29 34.73 -36.00 -8.67
N HIS A 30 34.58 -35.01 -7.78
CA HIS A 30 33.25 -34.48 -7.42
C HIS A 30 33.25 -32.96 -7.23
N SER A 31 32.61 -32.23 -8.15
CA SER A 31 32.39 -30.78 -8.02
C SER A 31 31.27 -30.49 -7.02
N ILE A 32 31.56 -29.71 -5.98
CA ILE A 32 30.56 -29.27 -5.00
C ILE A 32 29.86 -28.02 -5.50
N VAL A 33 28.53 -27.97 -5.33
CA VAL A 33 27.71 -26.81 -5.64
C VAL A 33 27.41 -26.06 -4.36
N LEU A 34 27.92 -24.83 -4.28
CA LEU A 34 27.56 -23.91 -3.20
C LEU A 34 26.24 -23.24 -3.54
N GLY A 35 25.24 -23.52 -2.72
CA GLY A 35 23.97 -22.84 -2.75
C GLY A 35 24.03 -21.48 -2.05
N PRO A 36 22.86 -20.82 -1.94
CA PRO A 36 22.79 -19.45 -1.46
C PRO A 36 23.36 -19.30 -0.04
N GLY A 37 23.97 -18.14 0.25
CA GLY A 37 24.46 -17.76 1.59
C GLY A 37 25.81 -18.35 1.99
N LEU A 38 26.38 -19.22 1.16
CA LEU A 38 27.76 -19.66 1.24
C LEU A 38 28.59 -18.94 0.18
N HIS A 39 29.82 -18.57 0.54
CA HIS A 39 30.77 -17.98 -0.38
C HIS A 39 32.12 -18.70 -0.26
N TYR A 40 32.74 -18.96 -1.41
CA TYR A 40 34.10 -19.46 -1.45
C TYR A 40 35.04 -18.31 -1.78
N ASP A 41 35.86 -17.96 -0.80
CA ASP A 41 36.91 -16.97 -0.97
C ASP A 41 38.13 -17.65 -1.63
N LYS A 42 38.46 -17.19 -2.84
CA LYS A 42 39.58 -17.71 -3.63
C LYS A 42 40.93 -17.34 -3.01
N ASP A 43 41.01 -16.25 -2.26
CA ASP A 43 42.27 -15.72 -1.74
C ASP A 43 42.69 -16.46 -0.46
N THR A 44 41.74 -16.75 0.42
CA THR A 44 41.99 -17.50 1.67
C THR A 44 41.76 -19.00 1.53
N ASN A 45 41.22 -19.46 0.39
CA ASN A 45 40.84 -20.85 0.14
C ASN A 45 39.94 -21.41 1.25
N ALA A 46 38.97 -20.60 1.69
CA ALA A 46 38.08 -20.91 2.79
C ALA A 46 36.62 -20.69 2.39
N PHE A 47 35.74 -21.54 2.92
CA PHE A 47 34.30 -21.35 2.81
C PHE A 47 33.84 -20.47 3.96
N THR A 48 33.10 -19.41 3.64
CA THR A 48 32.57 -18.46 4.61
C THR A 48 31.05 -18.35 4.44
N SER A 49 30.33 -18.21 5.55
CA SER A 49 28.91 -17.84 5.52
C SER A 49 28.78 -16.35 5.29
N HIS A 50 27.94 -15.96 4.32
CA HIS A 50 27.49 -14.56 4.16
C HIS A 50 26.10 -14.34 4.75
N GLY A 51 25.36 -15.42 5.02
CA GLY A 51 24.04 -15.40 5.66
C GLY A 51 24.07 -15.91 7.09
N CYS A 52 23.06 -15.53 7.87
CA CYS A 52 22.75 -16.16 9.15
C CYS A 52 21.74 -17.29 8.95
N GLY A 53 21.96 -18.46 9.55
CA GLY A 53 21.01 -19.56 9.44
C GLY A 53 21.62 -20.92 9.74
N LEU A 54 20.88 -21.97 9.40
CA LEU A 54 21.26 -23.36 9.58
C LEU A 54 21.96 -23.88 8.32
N VAL A 55 23.12 -24.51 8.44
CA VAL A 55 23.75 -25.16 7.26
C VAL A 55 22.99 -26.43 6.92
N ARG A 56 22.47 -26.51 5.69
CA ARG A 56 21.76 -27.68 5.17
C ARG A 56 22.49 -28.32 4.00
N GLU A 57 22.37 -29.64 3.95
CA GLU A 57 22.88 -30.51 2.89
C GLU A 57 21.72 -31.35 2.35
N PRO A 58 20.96 -30.87 1.34
CA PRO A 58 19.87 -31.64 0.73
C PRO A 58 20.39 -32.85 -0.07
N SER A 59 21.63 -32.80 -0.55
CA SER A 59 22.30 -33.85 -1.32
C SER A 59 23.79 -33.79 -1.02
N SER A 60 24.51 -34.90 -1.20
CA SER A 60 25.93 -35.06 -0.85
C SER A 60 26.91 -34.09 -1.52
N LEU A 61 26.43 -33.22 -2.41
CA LEU A 61 27.22 -32.29 -3.22
C LEU A 61 26.67 -30.86 -3.18
N ILE A 62 25.56 -30.60 -2.49
CA ILE A 62 24.91 -29.28 -2.45
C ILE A 62 24.82 -28.83 -1.00
N TYR A 63 25.34 -27.63 -0.73
CA TYR A 63 25.31 -27.03 0.61
C TYR A 63 24.71 -25.65 0.53
N TYR A 64 23.82 -25.28 1.44
CA TYR A 64 23.28 -23.93 1.52
C TYR A 64 22.97 -23.55 2.97
N VAL A 65 22.87 -22.24 3.24
CA VAL A 65 22.44 -21.76 4.56
C VAL A 65 20.93 -21.53 4.52
N ASP A 66 20.16 -22.32 5.26
CA ASP A 66 18.73 -22.07 5.47
C ASP A 66 18.56 -20.98 6.52
N GLY A 67 18.10 -19.80 6.09
CA GLY A 67 17.94 -18.65 6.95
C GLY A 67 16.93 -17.70 6.38
N HIS A 68 16.33 -16.87 7.25
CA HIS A 68 15.37 -15.87 6.79
C HIS A 68 16.08 -14.85 5.91
N ARG A 69 15.76 -14.86 4.62
CA ARG A 69 16.38 -14.00 3.62
C ARG A 69 15.43 -12.89 3.23
N SER A 70 16.01 -11.71 2.99
CA SER A 70 15.30 -10.66 2.27
C SER A 70 14.95 -11.17 0.88
N ALA A 71 13.74 -10.80 0.42
CA ALA A 71 13.22 -11.21 -0.87
C ALA A 71 14.24 -11.06 -2.01
N ALA A 72 14.96 -9.94 -1.99
CA ALA A 72 16.03 -9.57 -2.91
C ALA A 72 17.05 -10.68 -3.23
N SER A 73 17.36 -11.54 -2.26
CA SER A 73 18.48 -12.50 -2.32
C SER A 73 18.05 -13.96 -2.51
N SER A 74 16.74 -14.22 -2.64
CA SER A 74 16.21 -15.59 -2.69
C SER A 74 15.88 -16.08 -4.10
N LEU A 75 15.74 -15.18 -5.08
CA LEU A 75 15.46 -15.59 -6.46
C LEU A 75 16.70 -16.12 -7.15
N SER A 76 16.57 -17.30 -7.74
CA SER A 76 17.52 -17.87 -8.68
C SER A 76 17.09 -17.61 -10.13
N THR A 77 18.08 -17.71 -11.02
CA THR A 77 17.80 -17.95 -12.43
C THR A 77 16.92 -19.17 -12.56
N ASP A 78 15.94 -19.10 -13.46
CA ASP A 78 14.97 -20.15 -13.77
C ASP A 78 13.74 -20.20 -12.85
N ASP A 79 13.66 -19.35 -11.81
CA ASP A 79 12.51 -19.30 -10.92
C ASP A 79 11.26 -18.73 -11.61
N LEU A 80 10.10 -19.34 -11.31
CA LEU A 80 8.80 -18.83 -11.74
C LEU A 80 8.34 -17.70 -10.81
N ILE A 81 7.99 -16.56 -11.39
CA ILE A 81 7.67 -15.33 -10.66
C ILE A 81 6.42 -14.64 -11.20
N LEU A 82 5.81 -13.82 -10.34
CA LEU A 82 4.71 -12.93 -10.70
C LEU A 82 5.16 -11.48 -10.72
N GLY A 83 5.00 -10.81 -11.85
CA GLY A 83 5.37 -9.41 -12.05
C GLY A 83 4.17 -8.53 -12.42
N ILE A 84 4.26 -7.23 -12.15
CA ILE A 84 3.25 -6.24 -12.56
C ILE A 84 3.88 -5.30 -13.59
N VAL A 85 3.21 -5.08 -14.72
CA VAL A 85 3.73 -4.19 -15.77
C VAL A 85 3.67 -2.74 -15.30
N VAL A 86 4.82 -2.12 -15.09
CA VAL A 86 4.92 -0.71 -14.69
C VAL A 86 4.89 0.19 -15.93
N ARG A 87 5.69 -0.16 -16.94
CA ARG A 87 5.88 0.68 -18.11
C ARG A 87 6.13 -0.14 -19.36
N ARG A 88 5.43 0.19 -20.43
CA ARG A 88 5.70 -0.31 -21.78
C ARG A 88 6.78 0.54 -22.48
N GLN A 89 7.77 -0.11 -23.07
CA GLN A 89 8.75 0.47 -23.99
C GLN A 89 8.46 0.00 -25.44
N LEU A 90 9.36 0.29 -26.39
CA LEU A 90 9.12 0.02 -27.82
C LEU A 90 9.13 -1.48 -28.16
N GLU A 91 10.13 -2.20 -27.65
CA GLU A 91 10.32 -3.66 -27.86
C GLU A 91 10.38 -4.45 -26.55
N SER A 92 10.37 -3.79 -25.40
CA SER A 92 10.41 -4.38 -24.07
C SER A 92 9.35 -3.79 -23.14
N LEU A 93 9.05 -4.51 -22.06
CA LEU A 93 8.20 -4.11 -20.96
C LEU A 93 9.06 -4.05 -19.69
N LEU A 94 8.86 -3.02 -18.89
CA LEU A 94 9.42 -2.95 -17.53
C LEU A 94 8.38 -3.48 -16.55
N VAL A 95 8.77 -4.51 -15.83
CA VAL A 95 7.92 -5.29 -14.92
C VAL A 95 8.48 -5.19 -13.51
N ASP A 96 7.62 -4.87 -12.56
CA ASP A 96 7.96 -4.87 -11.13
C ASP A 96 7.78 -6.29 -10.56
N ILE A 97 8.89 -6.88 -10.10
CA ILE A 97 8.92 -8.18 -9.43
C ILE A 97 8.81 -8.02 -7.90
N GLY A 98 8.90 -6.79 -7.36
CA GLY A 98 8.98 -6.53 -5.93
C GLY A 98 10.42 -6.45 -5.40
N TYR A 99 11.35 -6.10 -6.27
CA TYR A 99 12.80 -5.99 -6.01
C TYR A 99 13.24 -4.54 -6.19
N ASN A 100 14.50 -4.25 -5.88
CA ASN A 100 15.07 -2.90 -6.05
C ASN A 100 15.10 -2.49 -7.54
N GLU A 101 15.30 -3.46 -8.44
CA GLU A 101 15.37 -3.24 -9.87
C GLU A 101 14.12 -3.79 -10.59
N LEU A 102 13.65 -3.05 -11.59
CA LEU A 102 12.59 -3.50 -12.49
C LEU A 102 13.17 -4.49 -13.49
N ALA A 103 12.47 -5.56 -13.76
CA ALA A 103 12.91 -6.49 -14.79
C ALA A 103 12.45 -6.07 -16.18
N SER A 104 13.28 -6.41 -17.17
CA SER A 104 12.97 -6.23 -18.58
C SER A 104 12.39 -7.52 -19.16
N LEU A 105 11.21 -7.43 -19.75
CA LEU A 105 10.56 -8.51 -20.50
C LEU A 105 10.49 -8.14 -21.97
N SER A 106 11.07 -8.95 -22.85
CA SER A 106 10.96 -8.70 -24.29
C SER A 106 9.54 -8.98 -24.76
N LEU A 107 9.04 -8.16 -25.69
CA LEU A 107 7.77 -8.47 -26.37
C LEU A 107 7.87 -9.74 -27.21
N TYR A 108 9.09 -10.20 -27.55
CA TYR A 108 9.34 -11.43 -28.30
C TYR A 108 9.31 -12.69 -27.42
N ASP A 109 9.39 -12.54 -26.09
CA ASP A 109 9.44 -13.67 -25.15
C ASP A 109 8.03 -14.15 -24.73
N PHE A 110 7.08 -14.05 -25.66
CA PHE A 110 5.71 -14.55 -25.52
C PHE A 110 5.44 -15.59 -26.60
N GLU A 111 4.61 -16.57 -26.30
CA GLU A 111 4.24 -17.62 -27.27
C GLU A 111 3.63 -17.01 -28.54
N GLY A 112 4.19 -17.39 -29.69
CA GLY A 112 3.74 -16.90 -31.00
C GLY A 112 4.07 -15.44 -31.31
N SER A 113 4.88 -14.76 -30.48
CA SER A 113 5.24 -13.36 -30.71
C SER A 113 6.23 -13.19 -31.86
N THR A 114 5.93 -12.27 -32.77
CA THR A 114 6.82 -11.88 -33.88
C THR A 114 6.79 -10.37 -34.07
N LYS A 115 7.72 -9.80 -34.86
CA LYS A 115 7.70 -8.37 -35.19
C LYS A 115 6.36 -7.87 -35.75
N ARG A 116 5.58 -8.77 -36.37
CA ARG A 116 4.27 -8.49 -36.97
C ARG A 116 3.13 -8.63 -35.95
N THR A 117 3.24 -9.60 -35.03
CA THR A 117 2.21 -9.92 -34.04
C THR A 117 2.76 -9.69 -32.64
N LYS A 118 2.44 -8.53 -32.06
CA LYS A 118 2.84 -8.17 -30.70
C LYS A 118 1.74 -8.57 -29.70
N PRO A 119 2.09 -9.07 -28.50
CA PRO A 119 1.11 -9.40 -27.48
C PRO A 119 0.42 -8.13 -26.95
N ASN A 120 -0.86 -8.27 -26.61
CA ASN A 120 -1.64 -7.20 -26.00
C ASN A 120 -1.35 -7.17 -24.50
N VAL A 121 -0.53 -6.21 -24.08
CA VAL A 121 -0.12 -6.05 -22.68
C VAL A 121 -0.08 -4.57 -22.34
N ASP A 122 -0.88 -4.19 -21.35
CA ASP A 122 -1.06 -2.83 -20.86
C ASP A 122 -0.41 -2.63 -19.48
N ARG A 123 -0.37 -1.37 -19.04
CA ARG A 123 0.20 -1.02 -17.73
C ARG A 123 -0.74 -1.49 -16.63
N GLY A 124 -0.20 -2.19 -15.64
CA GLY A 124 -0.94 -2.76 -14.52
C GLY A 124 -1.28 -4.25 -14.70
N ASP A 125 -1.04 -4.82 -15.89
CA ASP A 125 -1.25 -6.25 -16.12
C ASP A 125 -0.28 -7.09 -15.28
N VAL A 126 -0.76 -8.25 -14.85
CA VAL A 126 0.04 -9.22 -14.09
C VAL A 126 0.59 -10.25 -15.06
N ILE A 127 1.90 -10.48 -14.98
CA ILE A 127 2.63 -11.42 -15.82
C ILE A 127 3.15 -12.55 -14.95
N TYR A 128 2.94 -13.77 -15.41
CA TYR A 128 3.57 -14.96 -14.88
C TYR A 128 4.66 -15.41 -15.85
N GLY A 129 5.89 -15.52 -15.37
CA GLY A 129 7.03 -15.84 -16.21
C GLY A 129 8.23 -16.32 -15.42
N ARG A 130 9.22 -16.79 -16.16
CA ARG A 130 10.47 -17.33 -15.66
C ARG A 130 11.52 -16.23 -15.57
N LEU A 131 12.23 -16.17 -14.46
CA LEU A 131 13.26 -15.19 -14.23
C LEU A 131 14.58 -15.64 -14.85
N LYS A 132 15.26 -14.72 -15.53
CA LYS A 132 16.61 -14.89 -16.02
C LYS A 132 17.51 -13.81 -15.42
N ILE A 133 18.40 -14.22 -14.53
CA ILE A 133 19.44 -13.36 -13.95
C ILE A 133 20.76 -13.73 -14.62
N ASP A 134 21.41 -12.75 -15.25
CA ASP A 134 22.71 -12.92 -15.90
C ASP A 134 23.76 -12.02 -15.21
N GLY A 135 24.38 -12.55 -14.15
CA GLY A 135 25.38 -11.84 -13.36
C GLY A 135 24.88 -10.49 -12.81
N GLU A 136 25.63 -9.42 -13.10
CA GLU A 136 25.36 -8.04 -12.69
C GLU A 136 24.39 -7.30 -13.65
N CYS A 137 23.76 -8.01 -14.59
CA CYS A 137 22.84 -7.40 -15.53
C CYS A 137 21.43 -7.24 -14.94
N GLN A 138 20.69 -6.27 -15.47
CA GLN A 138 19.27 -6.06 -15.16
C GLN A 138 18.49 -7.39 -15.29
N PRO A 139 17.65 -7.76 -14.31
CA PRO A 139 16.90 -9.01 -14.36
C PRO A 139 15.99 -9.04 -15.59
N GLN A 140 15.91 -10.20 -16.22
CA GLN A 140 15.05 -10.43 -17.39
C GLN A 140 13.95 -11.42 -17.05
N ILE A 141 12.80 -11.29 -17.70
CA ILE A 141 11.70 -12.26 -17.58
C ILE A 141 11.47 -12.85 -18.97
N THR A 142 11.21 -14.15 -19.03
CA THR A 142 10.74 -14.84 -20.23
C THR A 142 9.40 -15.51 -19.95
N CYS A 143 8.46 -15.46 -20.89
CA CYS A 143 7.16 -16.15 -20.79
C CYS A 143 7.09 -17.36 -21.73
N VAL A 144 8.24 -17.87 -22.16
CA VAL A 144 8.39 -19.05 -23.01
C VAL A 144 9.51 -19.93 -22.49
N ASN A 145 9.32 -21.25 -22.61
CA ASN A 145 10.38 -22.23 -22.37
C ASN A 145 11.38 -22.24 -23.55
N GLU A 146 12.48 -22.98 -23.42
CA GLU A 146 13.49 -23.14 -24.48
C GLU A 146 12.89 -23.67 -25.80
N ASP A 147 11.80 -24.44 -25.72
CA ASP A 147 11.03 -24.94 -26.87
C ASP A 147 10.13 -23.89 -27.55
N GLY A 148 10.06 -22.66 -27.02
CA GLY A 148 9.22 -21.58 -27.54
C GLY A 148 7.73 -21.67 -27.18
N LYS A 149 7.34 -22.62 -26.32
CA LYS A 149 5.96 -22.78 -25.80
C LYS A 149 5.78 -22.03 -24.48
N ALA A 150 4.57 -21.53 -24.23
CA ALA A 150 4.26 -20.77 -23.01
C ALA A 150 4.15 -21.64 -21.73
N ASP A 151 3.75 -22.90 -21.82
CA ASP A 151 3.60 -23.80 -20.65
C ASP A 151 2.85 -23.17 -19.45
N GLY A 152 1.81 -22.39 -19.74
CA GLY A 152 1.02 -21.67 -18.74
C GLY A 152 1.59 -20.32 -18.28
N MET A 153 2.74 -19.88 -18.81
CA MET A 153 3.29 -18.54 -18.64
C MET A 153 2.61 -17.52 -19.57
N GLY A 154 2.69 -16.24 -19.20
CA GLY A 154 2.14 -15.13 -19.95
C GLY A 154 1.34 -14.17 -19.09
N VAL A 155 0.42 -13.44 -19.74
CA VAL A 155 -0.44 -12.48 -19.04
C VAL A 155 -1.57 -13.23 -18.34
N LEU A 156 -1.75 -12.95 -17.05
CA LEU A 156 -2.84 -13.53 -16.28
C LEU A 156 -4.17 -12.82 -16.56
N HIS A 157 -5.26 -13.56 -16.44
CA HIS A 157 -6.60 -13.09 -16.78
C HIS A 157 -7.07 -11.90 -15.94
N GLU A 158 -7.96 -11.10 -16.54
CA GLU A 158 -8.68 -10.03 -15.88
C GLU A 158 -9.51 -10.55 -14.69
N ASN A 159 -9.60 -9.76 -13.62
CA ASN A 159 -10.34 -10.05 -12.35
C ASN A 159 -9.73 -11.09 -11.40
N GLY A 160 -8.41 -11.31 -11.44
CA GLY A 160 -7.72 -12.02 -10.37
C GLY A 160 -7.37 -11.13 -9.17
N TYR A 161 -7.03 -11.78 -8.05
CA TYR A 161 -6.61 -11.14 -6.81
C TYR A 161 -5.14 -11.43 -6.53
N LEU A 162 -4.31 -10.38 -6.49
CA LEU A 162 -2.88 -10.47 -6.21
C LEU A 162 -2.59 -10.04 -4.76
N PHE A 163 -1.80 -10.83 -4.05
CA PHE A 163 -1.30 -10.50 -2.70
C PHE A 163 0.10 -11.06 -2.47
N SER A 164 0.76 -10.59 -1.41
CA SER A 164 2.11 -11.02 -1.03
C SER A 164 2.08 -11.89 0.23
N ILE A 165 2.96 -12.89 0.25
CA ILE A 165 3.26 -13.80 1.36
C ILE A 165 4.77 -13.82 1.61
N PRO A 166 5.24 -14.24 2.80
CA PRO A 166 6.66 -14.51 3.03
C PRO A 166 7.19 -15.56 2.05
N ILE A 167 8.43 -15.43 1.61
CA ILE A 167 9.02 -16.30 0.58
C ILE A 167 9.19 -17.74 1.07
N ASP A 168 9.57 -17.90 2.33
CA ASP A 168 9.69 -19.22 2.97
C ASP A 168 8.37 -20.00 2.82
N VAL A 169 7.23 -19.31 2.99
CA VAL A 169 5.89 -19.88 2.82
C VAL A 169 5.58 -20.16 1.35
N ALA A 170 6.00 -19.29 0.42
CA ALA A 170 5.80 -19.51 -1.01
C ALA A 170 6.54 -20.77 -1.48
N ASN A 171 7.79 -20.95 -1.04
CA ASN A 171 8.59 -22.13 -1.35
C ASN A 171 7.98 -23.40 -0.74
N ASP A 172 7.50 -23.33 0.51
CA ASP A 172 6.78 -24.43 1.16
C ASP A 172 5.51 -24.80 0.36
N LEU A 173 4.74 -23.81 -0.11
CA LEU A 173 3.52 -24.03 -0.90
C LEU A 173 3.80 -24.64 -2.27
N ILE A 174 4.92 -24.30 -2.90
CA ILE A 174 5.30 -24.83 -4.23
C ILE A 174 5.82 -26.26 -4.12
N HIS A 175 6.66 -26.56 -3.12
CA HIS A 175 7.40 -27.82 -3.07
C HIS A 175 6.82 -28.87 -2.12
N HIS A 176 6.12 -28.46 -1.06
CA HIS A 176 5.82 -29.34 0.07
C HIS A 176 4.35 -29.43 0.46
N ASP A 177 3.47 -28.55 -0.07
CA ASP A 177 2.09 -28.45 0.43
C ASP A 177 1.05 -29.10 -0.50
N ASN A 178 0.34 -30.12 0.02
CA ASN A 178 -0.82 -30.74 -0.64
C ASN A 178 -2.10 -29.88 -0.52
N LEU A 179 -2.06 -28.83 0.29
CA LEU A 179 -3.19 -27.95 0.57
C LEU A 179 -3.85 -27.39 -0.69
N LEU A 180 -3.07 -27.04 -1.71
CA LEU A 180 -3.62 -26.50 -2.95
C LEU A 180 -4.46 -27.56 -3.70
N GLN A 181 -3.97 -28.79 -3.74
CA GLN A 181 -4.69 -29.90 -4.38
C GLN A 181 -5.98 -30.21 -3.64
N GLU A 182 -5.94 -30.23 -2.31
CA GLU A 182 -7.12 -30.50 -1.48
C GLU A 182 -8.16 -29.39 -1.55
N LEU A 183 -7.73 -28.12 -1.53
CA LEU A 183 -8.62 -26.98 -1.77
C LEU A 183 -9.23 -27.04 -3.18
N GLY A 184 -8.47 -27.51 -4.17
CA GLY A 184 -8.92 -27.63 -5.56
C GLY A 184 -10.02 -28.67 -5.75
N ASN A 185 -10.07 -29.70 -4.88
CA ASN A 185 -11.15 -30.69 -4.89
C ASN A 185 -12.49 -30.12 -4.39
N GLU A 186 -12.46 -29.12 -3.51
CA GLU A 186 -13.67 -28.52 -2.94
C GLU A 186 -14.12 -27.28 -3.71
N ILE A 187 -13.18 -26.49 -4.24
CA ILE A 187 -13.45 -25.19 -4.83
C ILE A 187 -12.79 -25.12 -6.20
N PRO A 188 -13.52 -24.77 -7.27
CA PRO A 188 -12.90 -24.44 -8.53
C PRO A 188 -12.22 -23.07 -8.43
N TYR A 189 -10.89 -23.05 -8.53
CA TYR A 189 -10.10 -21.82 -8.60
C TYR A 189 -8.86 -22.02 -9.49
N GLU A 190 -8.34 -20.91 -9.98
CA GLU A 190 -7.05 -20.80 -10.65
C GLU A 190 -6.08 -20.10 -9.68
N ILE A 191 -4.85 -20.61 -9.58
CA ILE A 191 -3.80 -20.01 -8.75
C ILE A 191 -2.49 -19.99 -9.50
N ALA A 192 -1.73 -18.90 -9.32
CA ALA A 192 -0.34 -18.81 -9.70
C ALA A 192 0.47 -18.34 -8.49
N ILE A 193 1.58 -19.00 -8.20
CA ILE A 193 2.48 -18.68 -7.09
C ILE A 193 3.83 -18.35 -7.70
N GLY A 194 4.37 -17.19 -7.35
CA GLY A 194 5.73 -16.81 -7.70
C GLY A 194 6.68 -17.02 -6.53
N ALA A 195 7.90 -17.49 -6.82
CA ALA A 195 9.01 -17.61 -5.88
C ALA A 195 9.37 -16.27 -5.22
N ASN A 196 8.96 -15.15 -5.84
CA ASN A 196 9.06 -13.81 -5.25
C ASN A 196 8.07 -13.52 -4.11
N GLY A 197 7.33 -14.53 -3.64
CA GLY A 197 6.35 -14.38 -2.56
C GLY A 197 5.08 -13.64 -3.00
N ARG A 198 4.81 -13.55 -4.31
CA ARG A 198 3.55 -13.03 -4.83
C ARG A 198 2.65 -14.19 -5.21
N VAL A 199 1.36 -14.05 -4.93
CA VAL A 199 0.34 -15.07 -5.22
C VAL A 199 -0.84 -14.40 -5.91
N TRP A 200 -1.26 -14.99 -7.02
CA TRP A 200 -2.43 -14.58 -7.78
C TRP A 200 -3.49 -15.68 -7.71
N ILE A 201 -4.73 -15.31 -7.38
CA ILE A 201 -5.86 -16.24 -7.26
C ILE A 201 -7.03 -15.71 -8.07
N LYS A 202 -7.72 -16.60 -8.77
CA LYS A 202 -8.98 -16.30 -9.44
C LYS A 202 -10.00 -17.39 -9.14
N ALA A 203 -11.19 -16.98 -8.69
CA ALA A 203 -12.31 -17.87 -8.45
C ALA A 203 -13.60 -17.21 -8.96
N THR A 204 -14.68 -17.99 -9.07
CA THR A 204 -15.96 -17.50 -9.61
C THR A 204 -16.55 -16.34 -8.80
N THR A 205 -16.30 -16.30 -7.48
CA THR A 205 -16.86 -15.29 -6.58
C THR A 205 -15.76 -14.53 -5.86
N THR A 206 -15.88 -13.20 -5.73
CA THR A 206 -14.91 -12.40 -4.97
C THR A 206 -14.81 -12.83 -3.49
N ARG A 207 -15.92 -13.30 -2.92
CA ARG A 207 -15.98 -13.84 -1.55
C ARG A 207 -15.06 -15.05 -1.38
N THR A 208 -15.10 -16.00 -2.32
CA THR A 208 -14.25 -17.20 -2.26
C THR A 208 -12.79 -16.84 -2.43
N MET A 209 -12.45 -15.84 -3.27
CA MET A 209 -11.08 -15.33 -3.39
C MET A 209 -10.57 -14.73 -2.05
N ILE A 210 -11.38 -13.94 -1.35
CA ILE A 210 -11.01 -13.36 -0.05
C ILE A 210 -10.83 -14.45 1.01
N ALA A 211 -11.73 -15.44 1.04
CA ALA A 211 -11.64 -16.57 1.95
C ALA A 211 -10.38 -17.41 1.68
N LEU A 212 -10.09 -17.74 0.41
CA LEU A 212 -8.88 -18.46 0.00
C LEU A 212 -7.61 -17.73 0.44
N ARG A 213 -7.53 -16.41 0.20
CA ARG A 213 -6.41 -15.60 0.67
C ARG A 213 -6.23 -15.70 2.19
N LYS A 214 -7.31 -15.56 2.96
CA LYS A 214 -7.24 -15.64 4.42
C LYS A 214 -6.76 -17.01 4.88
N VAL A 215 -7.27 -18.06 4.26
CA VAL A 215 -6.86 -19.45 4.53
C VAL A 215 -5.37 -19.67 4.28
N ILE A 216 -4.87 -19.24 3.11
CA ILE A 216 -3.44 -19.36 2.75
C ILE A 216 -2.57 -18.58 3.75
N LEU A 217 -3.00 -17.37 4.13
CA LEU A 217 -2.25 -16.53 5.07
C LEU A 217 -2.24 -17.08 6.50
N GLU A 218 -3.31 -17.73 6.96
CA GLU A 218 -3.35 -18.35 8.29
C GLU A 218 -2.55 -19.66 8.34
N ARG A 219 -2.58 -20.44 7.25
CA ARG A 219 -1.72 -21.62 7.10
C ARG A 219 -0.24 -21.24 7.17
N ALA A 220 0.12 -20.14 6.52
CA ALA A 220 1.47 -19.58 6.52
C ALA A 220 2.01 -19.30 7.92
N LYS A 221 1.14 -18.86 8.84
CA LYS A 221 1.54 -18.46 10.20
C LYS A 221 1.61 -19.63 11.18
N ASN A 222 0.65 -20.55 11.10
CA ASN A 222 0.36 -21.46 12.21
C ASN A 222 0.54 -22.95 11.86
N LYS A 223 1.04 -23.30 10.67
CA LYS A 223 1.13 -24.69 10.17
C LYS A 223 -0.11 -25.53 10.52
N ILE A 224 -1.28 -24.95 10.19
CA ILE A 224 -2.60 -25.48 10.57
C ILE A 224 -2.89 -26.79 9.83
N ASP A 225 -3.53 -27.72 10.54
CA ASP A 225 -3.96 -29.00 10.00
C ASP A 225 -5.17 -28.85 9.05
N ILE A 226 -5.26 -29.72 8.06
CA ILE A 226 -6.20 -29.60 6.92
C ILE A 226 -7.67 -29.50 7.37
N ASN A 227 -8.07 -30.29 8.38
CA ASN A 227 -9.45 -30.29 8.86
C ASN A 227 -9.86 -28.98 9.54
N GLN A 228 -8.90 -28.32 10.20
CA GLN A 228 -9.11 -27.01 10.81
C GLN A 228 -9.22 -25.92 9.75
N LEU A 229 -8.49 -26.07 8.64
CA LEU A 229 -8.53 -25.19 7.49
C LEU A 229 -9.91 -25.17 6.82
N LYS A 230 -10.52 -26.34 6.65
CA LYS A 230 -11.90 -26.50 6.12
C LYS A 230 -12.93 -25.81 7.00
N THR A 231 -12.81 -26.01 8.31
CA THR A 231 -13.68 -25.34 9.30
C THR A 231 -13.53 -23.82 9.22
N LEU A 232 -12.30 -23.34 9.08
CA LEU A 232 -11.98 -21.92 8.97
C LEU A 232 -12.53 -21.32 7.67
N PHE A 233 -12.44 -22.03 6.55
CA PHE A 233 -13.02 -21.60 5.28
C PHE A 233 -14.55 -21.44 5.38
N GLN A 234 -15.24 -22.44 5.91
CA GLN A 234 -16.69 -22.40 6.11
C GLN A 234 -17.09 -21.23 7.02
N GLN A 235 -16.38 -21.03 8.14
CA GLN A 235 -16.60 -19.90 9.03
C GLN A 235 -16.35 -18.55 8.36
N THR A 236 -15.35 -18.45 7.48
CA THR A 236 -15.06 -17.20 6.78
C THR A 236 -16.10 -16.85 5.74
N ASN A 237 -16.64 -17.84 5.02
CA ASN A 237 -17.72 -17.61 4.08
C ASN A 237 -19.00 -17.16 4.78
N THR A 238 -19.38 -17.83 5.89
CA THR A 238 -20.56 -17.42 6.67
C THR A 238 -20.40 -16.05 7.30
N PHE A 239 -19.20 -15.71 7.80
CA PHE A 239 -18.93 -14.38 8.34
C PHE A 239 -19.04 -13.28 7.27
N ILE A 240 -18.51 -13.53 6.07
CA ILE A 240 -18.63 -12.59 4.95
C ILE A 240 -20.10 -12.45 4.51
N ASP A 241 -20.86 -13.55 4.51
CA ASP A 241 -22.29 -13.53 4.20
C ASP A 241 -23.08 -12.74 5.25
N GLU A 242 -22.81 -12.92 6.54
CA GLU A 242 -23.46 -12.13 7.60
C GLU A 242 -23.15 -10.63 7.47
N GLN A 243 -21.90 -10.25 7.17
CA GLN A 243 -21.53 -8.85 6.99
C GLN A 243 -22.19 -8.26 5.74
N TYR A 244 -22.16 -8.98 4.62
CA TYR A 244 -22.80 -8.55 3.38
C TYR A 244 -24.33 -8.42 3.54
N ILE A 245 -24.97 -9.35 4.26
CA ILE A 245 -26.40 -9.29 4.56
C ILE A 245 -26.70 -8.14 5.52
N ARG A 246 -25.88 -7.89 6.56
CA ARG A 246 -26.06 -6.75 7.46
C ARG A 246 -25.93 -5.40 6.75
N GLU A 247 -25.03 -5.30 5.78
CA GLU A 247 -24.82 -4.06 5.03
C GLU A 247 -25.87 -3.84 3.91
N ASN A 248 -26.46 -4.91 3.36
CA ASN A 248 -27.37 -4.83 2.21
C ASN A 248 -28.82 -5.26 2.46
N SER A 249 -29.20 -5.66 3.68
CA SER A 249 -30.60 -5.97 3.99
C SER A 249 -31.40 -4.68 4.26
N PRO A 250 -32.56 -4.49 3.60
CA PRO A 250 -33.48 -3.42 3.99
C PRO A 250 -34.07 -3.79 5.35
N SER A 251 -33.93 -2.88 6.32
CA SER A 251 -34.45 -3.02 7.68
C SER A 251 -35.92 -3.47 7.66
N THR A 252 -36.16 -4.76 7.89
CA THR A 252 -37.50 -5.32 8.01
C THR A 252 -37.89 -5.23 9.47
N ASN A 253 -38.79 -4.30 9.76
CA ASN A 253 -39.43 -4.17 11.06
C ASN A 253 -40.21 -5.46 11.37
N GLN A 254 -39.70 -6.27 12.29
CA GLN A 254 -40.52 -7.26 12.98
C GLN A 254 -40.61 -6.91 14.47
N SER A 255 -41.79 -6.37 14.77
CA SER A 255 -42.53 -6.34 16.03
C SER A 255 -41.95 -7.11 17.22
N ILE A 256 -41.58 -6.36 18.26
CA ILE A 256 -41.86 -6.76 19.64
C ILE A 256 -42.47 -5.55 20.37
N SER A 257 -43.74 -5.73 20.76
CA SER A 257 -44.50 -4.82 21.60
C SER A 257 -43.98 -4.83 23.03
N SER A 258 -43.59 -3.65 23.55
CA SER A 258 -44.19 -3.08 24.78
C SER A 258 -43.54 -1.73 25.15
N LYS A 259 -44.33 -0.65 24.94
CA LYS A 259 -44.64 0.43 25.90
C LYS A 259 -43.53 0.83 26.88
N ILE A 260 -42.96 2.05 26.95
CA ILE A 260 -43.46 3.44 26.97
C ILE A 260 -42.16 4.31 27.16
N LEU A 261 -41.87 5.44 26.50
CA LEU A 261 -42.35 6.81 26.77
C LEU A 261 -41.77 7.77 25.69
N GLN A 262 -42.54 8.80 25.36
CA GLN A 262 -42.40 9.69 24.21
C GLN A 262 -41.21 10.67 24.27
N GLY A 263 -40.69 11.01 23.08
CA GLY A 263 -39.85 12.19 22.85
C GLY A 263 -39.56 12.36 21.36
N SER A 264 -40.32 13.24 20.72
CA SER A 264 -40.35 13.53 19.29
C SER A 264 -39.00 13.88 18.65
N SER A 265 -38.63 13.23 17.54
CA SER A 265 -37.85 13.87 16.48
C SER A 265 -38.04 13.19 15.12
N SER A 266 -38.63 13.96 14.20
CA SER A 266 -38.64 13.86 12.74
C SER A 266 -37.72 12.82 12.09
N THR A 267 -38.35 11.92 11.34
CA THR A 267 -37.74 11.04 10.33
C THR A 267 -37.05 11.86 9.24
N ASN A 268 -35.72 11.73 9.12
CA ASN A 268 -35.01 12.02 7.89
C ASN A 268 -34.23 10.77 7.49
N LYS A 269 -34.62 10.15 6.36
CA LYS A 269 -33.96 9.00 5.75
C LYS A 269 -32.47 9.32 5.57
N SER A 270 -31.59 8.64 6.31
CA SER A 270 -30.15 8.83 6.20
C SER A 270 -29.61 8.05 5.00
N GLN A 271 -29.25 8.79 3.95
CA GLN A 271 -28.40 8.30 2.86
C GLN A 271 -27.14 7.60 3.42
N PRO A 272 -26.62 6.54 2.76
CA PRO A 272 -25.40 5.89 3.19
C PRO A 272 -24.26 6.93 3.27
N MET A 273 -23.67 7.08 4.45
CA MET A 273 -22.59 8.04 4.65
C MET A 273 -21.29 7.49 4.09
N THR A 274 -20.65 8.23 3.17
CA THR A 274 -19.31 7.90 2.69
C THR A 274 -18.30 7.83 3.83
N PHE A 275 -17.26 7.01 3.68
CA PHE A 275 -16.17 6.88 4.65
C PHE A 275 -15.60 8.24 5.08
N ALA A 276 -15.45 9.18 4.14
CA ALA A 276 -14.99 10.54 4.44
C ALA A 276 -15.89 11.28 5.45
N LYS A 277 -17.21 11.04 5.43
CA LYS A 277 -18.17 11.64 6.35
C LYS A 277 -18.12 10.97 7.73
N ILE A 278 -17.98 9.64 7.76
CA ILE A 278 -17.82 8.85 8.99
C ILE A 278 -16.52 9.22 9.70
N PHE A 279 -15.41 9.29 8.96
CA PHE A 279 -14.09 9.65 9.49
C PHE A 279 -14.09 11.05 10.12
N ARG A 280 -14.69 12.03 9.44
CA ARG A 280 -14.85 13.41 9.95
C ARG A 280 -15.78 13.53 11.15
N GLN A 281 -16.66 12.55 11.39
CA GLN A 281 -17.55 12.52 12.55
C GLN A 281 -17.03 11.60 13.67
N SER A 282 -15.88 10.96 13.46
CA SER A 282 -15.29 10.05 14.45
C SER A 282 -14.71 10.82 15.64
N LYS A 283 -14.69 10.15 16.80
CA LYS A 283 -14.06 10.68 18.03
C LYS A 283 -12.54 10.94 17.88
N PHE A 284 -11.91 10.37 16.84
CA PHE A 284 -10.49 10.55 16.53
C PHE A 284 -10.20 11.88 15.84
N VAL A 285 -11.16 12.45 15.11
CA VAL A 285 -11.05 13.77 14.49
C VAL A 285 -11.78 14.78 15.37
N GLN A 286 -11.12 15.27 16.41
CA GLN A 286 -11.71 16.17 17.44
C GLN A 286 -12.32 17.47 16.87
N LEU A 287 -11.88 17.91 15.68
CA LEU A 287 -12.41 19.09 15.01
C LEU A 287 -13.71 18.85 14.24
N GLY A 288 -14.11 17.60 14.01
CA GLY A 288 -15.39 17.27 13.38
C GLY A 288 -15.57 17.87 11.96
N GLY A 289 -16.80 17.78 11.44
CA GLY A 289 -17.25 18.66 10.37
C GLY A 289 -17.68 20.02 10.94
N LEU A 290 -16.83 21.06 10.83
CA LEU A 290 -17.16 22.41 11.29
C LEU A 290 -18.16 23.16 10.39
N LYS A 291 -18.61 22.55 9.28
CA LYS A 291 -19.61 23.17 8.40
C LYS A 291 -20.90 23.45 9.17
N GLY A 292 -21.24 24.72 9.32
CA GLY A 292 -22.38 25.22 10.07
C GLY A 292 -22.13 25.46 11.56
N ARG A 293 -20.93 25.16 12.09
CA ARG A 293 -20.59 25.45 13.49
C ARG A 293 -20.22 26.91 13.69
N LEU A 294 -20.52 27.39 14.89
CA LEU A 294 -20.17 28.73 15.34
C LEU A 294 -18.70 28.74 15.79
N LEU A 295 -17.91 29.65 15.24
CA LEU A 295 -16.51 29.86 15.59
C LEU A 295 -16.31 31.31 15.99
N SER A 296 -15.45 31.55 16.98
CA SER A 296 -14.96 32.88 17.29
C SER A 296 -13.73 33.18 16.45
N GLY A 297 -13.70 34.33 15.78
CA GLY A 297 -12.54 34.79 15.02
C GLY A 297 -12.25 36.27 15.27
N ARG A 298 -11.03 36.70 14.97
CA ARG A 298 -10.60 38.09 15.08
C ARG A 298 -10.59 38.74 13.69
N VAL A 299 -11.16 39.93 13.58
CA VAL A 299 -11.06 40.72 12.34
C VAL A 299 -9.61 41.19 12.20
N ILE A 300 -8.93 40.74 11.14
CA ILE A 300 -7.55 41.12 10.84
C ILE A 300 -7.48 42.30 9.86
N ASP A 301 -8.42 42.34 8.90
CA ASP A 301 -8.47 43.37 7.88
C ASP A 301 -9.90 43.66 7.45
N VAL A 302 -10.11 44.87 6.92
CA VAL A 302 -11.39 45.38 6.44
C VAL A 302 -11.16 46.03 5.08
N VAL A 303 -11.68 45.40 4.03
CA VAL A 303 -11.59 45.92 2.66
C VAL A 303 -12.99 46.29 2.19
N GLY A 304 -13.33 47.58 2.21
CA GLY A 304 -14.67 48.05 1.85
C GLY A 304 -15.75 47.53 2.80
N ASP A 305 -16.62 46.65 2.29
CA ASP A 305 -17.67 45.96 3.04
C ASP A 305 -17.28 44.54 3.49
N ASP A 306 -16.12 44.04 3.04
CA ASP A 306 -15.63 42.71 3.36
C ASP A 306 -14.74 42.74 4.62
N LEU A 307 -15.01 41.82 5.55
CA LEU A 307 -14.24 41.60 6.76
C LEU A 307 -13.43 40.31 6.60
N TYR A 308 -12.11 40.42 6.75
CA TYR A 308 -11.22 39.27 6.82
C TYR A 308 -11.08 38.85 8.28
N VAL A 309 -11.48 37.61 8.58
CA VAL A 309 -11.55 37.07 9.93
C VAL A 309 -10.61 35.88 10.05
N ASP A 310 -9.66 35.98 10.97
CA ASP A 310 -8.83 34.86 11.39
C ASP A 310 -9.53 34.05 12.49
N PHE A 311 -9.82 32.79 12.20
CA PHE A 311 -10.43 31.82 13.12
C PHE A 311 -9.49 30.66 13.45
N GLY A 312 -8.19 30.78 13.12
CA GLY A 312 -7.18 29.73 13.29
C GLY A 312 -7.18 28.68 12.16
N GLY A 313 -7.83 28.98 11.03
CA GLY A 313 -7.79 28.15 9.83
C GLY A 313 -6.56 28.44 8.96
N LYS A 314 -6.34 27.61 7.93
CA LYS A 314 -5.27 27.83 6.94
C LYS A 314 -5.49 29.08 6.09
N PHE A 315 -6.75 29.44 5.85
CA PHE A 315 -7.17 30.61 5.09
C PHE A 315 -8.09 31.47 5.95
N HIS A 316 -8.01 32.79 5.77
CA HIS A 316 -8.92 33.72 6.43
C HIS A 316 -10.35 33.56 5.89
N ALA A 317 -11.34 33.74 6.76
CA ALA A 317 -12.73 33.77 6.35
C ALA A 317 -13.13 35.17 5.89
N VAL A 318 -13.74 35.27 4.71
CA VAL A 318 -14.28 36.54 4.19
C VAL A 318 -15.76 36.61 4.54
N VAL A 319 -16.16 37.65 5.28
CA VAL A 319 -17.56 37.85 5.69
C VAL A 319 -18.02 39.27 5.41
N GLN A 320 -19.26 39.43 4.98
CA GLN A 320 -19.86 40.74 4.74
C GLN A 320 -20.14 41.47 6.06
N ARG A 321 -19.76 42.75 6.14
CA ARG A 321 -20.07 43.62 7.28
C ARG A 321 -21.58 43.88 7.33
N PRO A 322 -22.23 43.87 8.51
CA PRO A 322 -23.66 44.09 8.58
C PRO A 322 -23.99 45.56 8.30
N GLN A 323 -25.03 45.81 7.51
CA GLN A 323 -25.49 47.16 7.12
C GLN A 323 -26.27 47.89 8.24
N ASN A 324 -26.32 47.32 9.44
CA ASN A 324 -27.04 47.88 10.58
C ASN A 324 -26.25 49.03 11.23
N LYS A 325 -26.92 49.82 12.09
CA LYS A 325 -26.32 50.94 12.87
C LYS A 325 -25.09 50.57 13.74
N GLN A 326 -24.71 49.30 13.81
CA GLN A 326 -23.55 48.78 14.55
C GLN A 326 -22.32 48.55 13.66
N ARG A 327 -22.32 49.05 12.41
CA ARG A 327 -21.25 48.89 11.41
C ARG A 327 -19.85 49.20 11.95
N ASP A 328 -19.74 50.28 12.72
CA ASP A 328 -18.47 50.79 13.25
C ASP A 328 -17.84 49.91 14.35
N GLN A 329 -18.60 48.96 14.91
CA GLN A 329 -18.09 48.06 15.95
C GLN A 329 -17.29 46.90 15.38
N TYR A 330 -17.40 46.63 14.06
CA TYR A 330 -16.68 45.60 13.34
C TYR A 330 -15.39 46.16 12.74
N ALA A 331 -14.49 46.63 13.61
CA ALA A 331 -13.17 47.15 13.25
C ALA A 331 -12.07 46.09 13.41
N ILE A 332 -10.88 46.37 12.86
CA ILE A 332 -9.70 45.53 13.02
C ILE A 332 -9.44 45.28 14.52
N GLY A 333 -9.21 44.02 14.88
CA GLY A 333 -9.02 43.54 16.25
C GLY A 333 -10.31 43.15 16.99
N ALA A 334 -11.50 43.41 16.42
CA ALA A 334 -12.77 42.97 16.99
C ALA A 334 -12.88 41.43 16.99
N VAL A 335 -13.47 40.86 18.04
CA VAL A 335 -13.74 39.41 18.08
C VAL A 335 -15.18 39.20 17.66
N VAL A 336 -15.35 38.49 16.56
CA VAL A 336 -16.63 38.23 15.91
C VAL A 336 -16.97 36.74 15.98
N SER A 337 -18.27 36.45 16.02
CA SER A 337 -18.80 35.11 15.85
C SER A 337 -19.13 34.90 14.38
N ILE A 338 -18.48 33.91 13.78
CA ILE A 338 -18.73 33.49 12.39
C ILE A 338 -19.28 32.07 12.37
N ARG A 339 -20.07 31.74 11.34
CA ARG A 339 -20.53 30.39 11.06
C ARG A 339 -19.84 29.90 9.79
N LEU A 340 -18.91 28.96 9.92
CA LEU A 340 -18.10 28.47 8.80
C LEU A 340 -18.96 27.63 7.85
N GLN A 341 -19.01 27.99 6.56
CA GLN A 341 -19.74 27.24 5.53
C GLN A 341 -18.82 26.29 4.78
N SER A 342 -17.65 26.78 4.36
CA SER A 342 -16.61 25.99 3.71
C SER A 342 -15.23 26.38 4.21
N TRP A 343 -14.37 25.38 4.42
CA TRP A 343 -12.98 25.57 4.85
C TRP A 343 -12.09 26.15 3.74
N GLU A 344 -12.44 25.87 2.49
CA GLU A 344 -11.74 26.35 1.30
C GLU A 344 -12.80 26.63 0.23
N MET A 345 -12.75 27.80 -0.39
CA MET A 345 -13.52 28.06 -1.62
C MET A 345 -12.76 27.50 -2.82
N ALA A 346 -13.00 26.24 -3.15
CA ALA A 346 -12.68 25.71 -4.47
C ALA A 346 -13.83 26.03 -5.43
N ALA A 347 -13.98 27.31 -5.79
CA ALA A 347 -14.93 27.65 -6.84
C ALA A 347 -14.39 27.06 -8.17
N ARG A 348 -15.10 26.05 -8.70
CA ARG A 348 -14.96 25.65 -10.10
C ARG A 348 -15.53 26.82 -10.92
N PHE A 349 -14.73 27.87 -11.11
CA PHE A 349 -15.08 28.98 -11.99
C PHE A 349 -15.58 28.39 -13.29
N LEU A 350 -16.78 28.79 -13.74
CA LEU A 350 -17.31 28.37 -15.03
C LEU A 350 -16.25 28.70 -16.10
N GLY A 351 -15.52 27.68 -16.56
CA GLY A 351 -14.46 27.81 -17.58
C GLY A 351 -13.06 27.34 -17.19
N ALA A 352 -12.74 27.08 -15.91
CA ALA A 352 -11.40 26.61 -15.53
C ALA A 352 -11.29 25.07 -15.58
N SER A 353 -10.29 24.56 -16.30
CA SER A 353 -10.02 23.11 -16.45
C SER A 353 -9.35 22.46 -15.23
N ARG A 354 -8.95 23.26 -14.23
CA ARG A 354 -8.36 22.80 -12.97
C ARG A 354 -9.10 23.43 -11.79
N HIS A 355 -9.20 22.68 -10.70
CA HIS A 355 -9.66 23.20 -9.43
C HIS A 355 -8.65 24.22 -8.91
N ILE A 356 -8.98 25.51 -8.99
CA ILE A 356 -8.27 26.57 -8.27
C ILE A 356 -9.04 26.83 -6.97
N SER A 357 -8.36 26.70 -5.83
CA SER A 357 -8.88 27.22 -4.57
C SER A 357 -8.55 28.71 -4.51
N LEU A 358 -9.56 29.56 -4.30
CA LEU A 358 -9.28 30.86 -3.69
C LEU A 358 -8.70 30.57 -2.31
N LEU A 359 -7.66 31.30 -1.92
CA LEU A 359 -6.99 31.19 -0.62
C LEU A 359 -7.86 31.82 0.50
N GLU A 360 -9.15 31.52 0.49
CA GLU A 360 -10.17 32.13 1.33
C GLU A 360 -11.16 31.04 1.78
N ALA A 361 -11.65 31.19 3.02
CA ALA A 361 -12.73 30.40 3.58
C ALA A 361 -14.05 31.16 3.49
N ASP A 362 -15.15 30.44 3.28
CA ASP A 362 -16.50 31.02 3.24
C ASP A 362 -17.17 30.88 4.61
N ALA A 363 -17.60 32.01 5.17
CA ALA A 363 -18.29 32.05 6.44
C ALA A 363 -19.40 33.11 6.45
N GLN A 364 -20.40 32.88 7.29
CA GLN A 364 -21.46 33.85 7.54
C GLN A 364 -21.19 34.55 8.87
N LEU A 365 -21.21 35.89 8.87
CA LEU A 365 -21.15 36.65 10.11
C LEU A 365 -22.44 36.47 10.92
N VAL A 366 -22.32 36.08 12.18
CA VAL A 366 -23.46 35.88 13.10
C VAL A 366 -23.61 37.05 14.06
N GLY A 367 -22.50 37.59 14.57
CA GLY A 367 -22.54 38.74 15.48
C GLY A 367 -21.20 39.09 16.09
N LEU A 368 -21.18 40.15 16.91
CA LEU A 368 -19.99 40.62 17.61
C LEU A 368 -19.93 39.99 19.01
N LEU A 369 -18.79 39.37 19.36
CA LEU A 369 -18.58 38.75 20.68
C LEU A 369 -17.83 39.69 21.64
N ARG A 370 -16.82 40.42 21.16
CA ARG A 370 -16.04 41.38 21.95
C ARG A 370 -15.76 42.65 21.17
N ARG A 371 -16.10 43.80 21.76
CA ARG A 371 -15.78 45.14 21.23
C ARG A 371 -14.27 45.39 21.31
N VAL A 372 -13.78 46.29 20.45
CA VAL A 372 -12.39 46.73 20.49
C VAL A 372 -12.17 47.63 21.71
N ASP A 373 -11.31 47.22 22.63
CA ASP A 373 -10.79 48.11 23.68
C ASP A 373 -9.89 49.16 23.02
N ARG A 374 -10.31 50.43 23.04
CA ARG A 374 -9.60 51.55 22.40
C ARG A 374 -8.24 51.90 23.06
N THR A 375 -7.71 51.08 23.95
CA THR A 375 -6.53 51.40 24.79
C THR A 375 -5.26 50.63 24.42
N VAL A 376 -5.28 49.72 23.43
CA VAL A 376 -4.09 48.95 23.04
C VAL A 376 -3.54 49.46 21.71
N LYS A 377 -2.38 50.14 21.75
CA LYS A 377 -1.61 50.50 20.55
C LYS A 377 -1.23 49.22 19.78
N PRO A 378 -1.33 49.20 18.44
CA PRO A 378 -0.87 48.06 17.65
C PRO A 378 0.63 47.88 17.88
N ARG A 379 1.07 46.64 18.12
CA ARG A 379 2.50 46.31 18.17
C ARG A 379 3.04 46.46 16.74
N ASP A 380 3.89 47.45 16.52
CA ASP A 380 4.73 47.57 15.34
C ASP A 380 5.60 46.31 15.22
N LYS A 381 5.11 45.29 14.51
CA LYS A 381 5.86 44.17 13.90
C LYS A 381 4.87 43.14 13.33
N ASP A 382 3.93 43.58 12.49
CA ASP A 382 3.31 42.67 11.53
C ASP A 382 3.84 43.05 10.14
N ILE A 383 4.46 42.06 9.52
CA ILE A 383 5.10 42.12 8.21
C ILE A 383 4.04 42.54 7.20
N ASP A 384 4.27 43.67 6.55
CA ASP A 384 3.43 44.26 5.51
C ASP A 384 3.37 43.31 4.30
N LEU A 385 2.43 42.37 4.29
CA LEU A 385 2.15 41.43 3.19
C LEU A 385 1.42 42.12 2.03
N ARG A 386 1.90 43.30 1.62
CA ARG A 386 1.56 43.84 0.31
C ARG A 386 2.13 42.89 -0.74
N TYR A 387 1.24 42.15 -1.39
CA TYR A 387 1.51 41.38 -2.60
C TYR A 387 2.04 42.33 -3.69
N ARG A 388 3.36 42.57 -3.70
CA ARG A 388 4.03 43.25 -4.81
C ARG A 388 3.92 42.31 -6.01
N ARG A 389 3.14 42.74 -7.01
CA ARG A 389 3.13 42.10 -8.33
C ARG A 389 4.56 42.07 -8.87
N GLY A 390 5.00 40.87 -9.22
CA GLY A 390 6.17 40.64 -10.06
C GLY A 390 7.48 40.61 -9.30
N ASP A 391 7.86 39.43 -8.82
CA ASP A 391 9.26 39.01 -8.88
C ASP A 391 9.34 37.48 -8.87
N SER A 392 9.70 36.92 -10.03
CA SER A 392 9.94 35.49 -10.23
C SER A 392 11.37 35.16 -9.79
N ARG A 393 11.57 34.93 -8.50
CA ARG A 393 12.77 34.27 -7.92
C ARG A 393 12.45 33.83 -6.49
N ALA A 394 12.22 32.54 -6.29
CA ALA A 394 12.22 31.95 -4.95
C ALA A 394 13.68 31.69 -4.52
N PRO A 395 14.17 32.23 -3.38
CA PRO A 395 15.38 31.73 -2.79
C PRO A 395 15.06 30.60 -1.81
N ILE A 396 15.70 29.48 -2.08
CA ILE A 396 15.98 28.34 -1.21
C ILE A 396 16.66 28.83 0.08
N SER A 397 16.20 28.39 1.25
CA SER A 397 17.07 27.94 2.36
C SER A 397 16.25 27.37 3.53
N MET A 398 16.49 26.10 3.84
CA MET A 398 16.18 25.50 5.14
C MET A 398 17.14 26.05 6.20
N ARG A 399 16.62 26.32 7.40
CA ARG A 399 17.41 26.11 8.63
C ARG A 399 16.61 25.28 9.62
N ARG A 400 17.17 24.09 9.90
CA ARG A 400 16.93 23.30 11.11
C ARG A 400 17.36 24.14 12.31
N GLU A 401 16.50 24.26 13.31
CA GLU A 401 16.96 24.50 14.68
C GLU A 401 16.63 23.27 15.51
N VAL A 402 17.68 22.84 16.20
CA VAL A 402 17.77 21.74 17.14
C VAL A 402 17.12 22.19 18.44
N LEU A 403 16.26 21.34 19.01
CA LEU A 403 16.26 20.96 20.42
C LEU A 403 15.69 19.55 20.53
#